data_AF-A0A7J3GYM8-F1
#
_entry.id   AF-A0A7J3GYM8-F1
#
_cell.length_a   1.000
_cell.length_b   1.000
_cell.length_c   1.000
_cell.angle_alpha   90.00
_cell.angle_beta   90.00
_cell.angle_gamma   90.00
#
_symmetry.space_group_name_H-M   'P 1'
#
loop_
_entity.id
_entity.type
_entity.pdbx_description
1 polymer ?
#
loop_
_entity_poly.entity_id
_entity_poly.type
_entity_poly.pdbx_seq_one_letter_code
_entity_poly.pdbx_strand_id
1 'polypeptide(L)'
;MAARERLKSRILKLLREDEEFRYAVAGLIGLDEILKRLDRHESHIIEILKRLDRHEERFLRIEQEIGRIWQEIEKLREDMNRLREDMMKGFEAVNRQISALGARWGLMSEEAFRE
;
A
#
# COMPACT_ATOMS: atom_id res chain seq x y z
N MET A 1 44.36 -49.93 6.36
CA MET A 1 43.14 -49.87 7.20
C MET A 1 43.44 -49.58 8.67
N ALA A 2 44.35 -50.30 9.32
CA ALA A 2 44.67 -50.13 10.75
C ALA A 2 45.08 -48.70 11.17
N ALA A 3 45.84 -47.97 10.34
CA ALA A 3 46.28 -46.61 10.66
C ALA A 3 45.12 -45.59 10.76
N ARG A 4 44.08 -45.74 9.94
CA ARG A 4 42.91 -44.85 9.93
C ARG A 4 42.06 -45.03 11.18
N GLU A 5 41.85 -46.28 11.62
CA GLU A 5 41.12 -46.53 12.87
C GLU A 5 41.89 -46.12 14.12
N ARG A 6 43.22 -46.25 14.08
CA ARG A 6 44.10 -45.74 15.14
C ARG A 6 43.99 -44.22 15.26
N LEU A 7 44.00 -43.50 14.14
CA LEU A 7 43.84 -42.04 14.11
C LEU A 7 42.46 -41.61 14.63
N LYS A 8 41.39 -42.27 14.19
CA LYS A 8 40.01 -41.98 14.60
C LYS A 8 39.82 -42.15 16.09
N SER A 9 40.35 -43.24 16.65
CA SER A 9 40.33 -43.49 18.10
C SER A 9 41.07 -42.42 18.90
N ARG A 10 42.20 -41.93 18.37
CA ARG A 10 43.01 -40.88 18.99
C ARG A 10 42.29 -39.52 19.00
N ILE A 11 41.62 -39.17 17.91
CA ILE A 11 40.79 -37.96 17.81
C ILE A 11 39.62 -38.02 18.79
N LEU A 12 38.94 -39.17 18.87
CA LEU A 12 37.84 -39.37 19.83
C LEU A 12 38.30 -39.28 21.29
N LYS A 13 39.51 -39.78 21.58
CA LYS A 13 40.13 -39.65 22.90
C LYS A 13 40.43 -38.19 23.24
N LEU A 14 41.05 -37.44 22.33
CA LEU A 14 41.31 -36.00 22.49
C LEU A 14 40.01 -35.21 22.71
N LEU A 15 38.96 -35.48 21.94
CA LEU A 15 37.66 -34.83 22.16
C LEU A 15 37.05 -35.10 23.54
N ARG A 16 37.39 -36.22 24.20
CA ARG A 16 36.88 -36.58 25.54
C ARG A 16 37.74 -36.05 26.68
N GLU A 17 39.05 -36.00 26.48
CA GLU A 17 40.02 -35.72 27.54
C GLU A 17 40.55 -34.28 27.50
N ASP A 18 40.58 -33.65 26.32
CA ASP A 18 41.09 -32.30 26.11
C ASP A 18 39.91 -31.33 25.86
N GLU A 19 39.76 -30.36 26.75
CA GLU A 19 38.70 -29.35 26.72
C GLU A 19 38.96 -28.27 25.67
N GLU A 20 40.21 -27.79 25.57
CA GLU A 20 40.62 -26.74 24.63
C GLU A 20 40.49 -27.23 23.19
N PHE A 21 40.92 -28.46 22.92
CA PHE A 21 40.74 -29.11 21.62
C PHE A 21 39.26 -29.30 21.27
N ARG A 22 38.42 -29.66 22.24
CA ARG A 22 36.96 -29.84 22.02
C ARG A 22 36.29 -28.53 21.65
N TYR A 23 36.59 -27.44 22.35
CA TYR A 23 36.04 -26.13 22.04
C TYR A 23 36.55 -25.59 20.71
N ALA A 24 37.82 -25.81 20.35
CA ALA A 24 38.34 -25.44 19.04
C ALA A 24 37.61 -26.17 17.90
N VAL A 25 37.39 -27.48 18.03
CA VAL A 25 36.65 -28.28 17.04
C VAL A 25 35.17 -27.87 16.98
N ALA A 26 34.52 -27.64 18.13
CA ALA A 26 33.15 -27.15 18.18
C ALA A 26 33.01 -25.76 17.55
N GLY A 27 34.00 -24.87 17.76
CA GLY A 27 34.07 -23.55 17.14
C GLY A 27 34.22 -23.64 15.63
N LEU A 28 35.13 -24.48 15.12
CA LEU A 28 35.30 -24.69 13.67
C LEU A 28 34.04 -25.23 13.00
N ILE A 29 33.40 -26.24 13.60
CA ILE A 29 32.14 -26.81 13.08
C ILE A 29 31.00 -25.79 13.18
N GLY A 30 30.94 -25.05 14.29
CA GLY A 30 29.94 -24.02 14.51
C GLY A 30 30.06 -22.86 13.54
N LEU A 31 31.28 -22.41 13.22
CA LEU A 31 31.54 -21.36 12.24
C LEU A 31 31.10 -21.76 10.84
N ASP A 32 31.34 -23.00 10.42
CA ASP A 32 30.88 -23.51 9.11
C ASP A 32 29.34 -23.49 9.00
N GLU A 33 28.64 -23.90 10.07
CA GLU A 33 27.16 -23.83 10.10
C GLU A 33 26.64 -22.39 10.13
N ILE A 34 27.33 -21.47 10.82
CA ILE A 34 26.99 -20.04 10.83
C ILE A 34 27.15 -19.45 9.42
N LEU A 35 28.26 -19.74 8.72
CA LEU A 35 28.48 -19.26 7.36
C LEU A 35 27.40 -19.75 6.41
N LYS A 36 27.05 -21.04 6.45
CA LYS A 36 25.94 -21.60 5.65
C LYS A 36 24.60 -20.93 5.94
N ARG A 37 24.32 -20.59 7.21
CA ARG A 37 23.11 -19.84 7.58
C ARG A 37 23.13 -18.43 7.01
N LEU A 38 24.27 -17.75 7.06
CA LEU A 38 24.44 -16.42 6.50
C LEU A 38 24.24 -16.42 4.98
N ASP A 39 24.80 -17.38 4.25
CA ASP A 39 24.61 -17.51 2.80
C ASP A 39 23.12 -17.70 2.43
N ARG A 40 22.39 -18.50 3.22
CA ARG A 40 20.93 -18.66 3.08
C ARG A 40 20.19 -17.34 3.34
N HIS A 41 20.60 -16.60 4.36
CA HIS A 41 19.99 -15.32 4.70
C HIS A 41 20.26 -14.26 3.62
N GLU A 42 21.49 -14.19 3.08
CA GLU A 42 21.84 -13.32 1.96
C GLU A 42 20.94 -13.61 0.75
N SER A 43 20.73 -14.89 0.43
CA SER A 43 19.82 -15.30 -0.64
C SER A 43 18.38 -14.82 -0.41
N HIS A 44 17.86 -14.96 0.81
CA HIS A 44 16.53 -14.46 1.17
C HIS A 44 16.45 -12.93 1.09
N ILE A 45 17.49 -12.22 1.52
CA ILE A 45 17.56 -10.74 1.42
C ILE A 45 17.48 -10.31 -0.04
N ILE A 46 18.22 -10.95 -0.94
CA ILE A 46 18.17 -10.66 -2.38
C ILE A 46 16.75 -10.87 -2.93
N GLU A 47 16.05 -11.92 -2.50
CA GLU A 47 14.66 -12.17 -2.92
C GLU A 47 13.70 -11.09 -2.40
N ILE A 48 13.87 -10.66 -1.14
CA ILE A 48 13.08 -9.57 -0.56
C ILE A 48 13.31 -8.27 -1.32
N LEU A 49 14.56 -7.92 -1.62
CA LEU A 49 14.88 -6.71 -2.40
C LEU A 49 14.22 -6.75 -3.77
N LYS A 50 14.30 -7.87 -4.50
CA LYS A 50 13.60 -8.04 -5.78
C LYS A 50 12.07 -7.91 -5.66
N ARG A 51 11.49 -8.33 -4.53
CA ARG A 51 10.05 -8.14 -4.27
C ARG A 51 9.73 -6.68 -4.00
N LEU A 52 10.58 -5.97 -3.26
CA LEU A 52 10.42 -4.55 -2.98
C LEU A 52 10.46 -3.73 -4.27
N ASP A 53 11.41 -3.99 -5.17
CA ASP A 53 11.50 -3.31 -6.48
C ASP A 53 10.18 -3.48 -7.27
N ARG A 54 9.63 -4.71 -7.31
CA ARG A 54 8.34 -4.98 -7.96
C ARG A 54 7.17 -4.26 -7.29
N HIS A 55 7.22 -4.09 -5.97
CA HIS A 55 6.18 -3.35 -5.24
C HIS A 55 6.29 -1.86 -5.51
N GLU A 56 7.49 -1.30 -5.59
CA GLU A 56 7.73 0.10 -5.91
C GLU A 56 7.17 0.46 -7.30
N GLU A 57 7.41 -0.38 -8.31
CA GLU A 57 6.79 -0.22 -9.62
C GLU A 57 5.24 -0.25 -9.59
N ARG A 58 4.66 -1.09 -8.73
CA ARG A 58 3.20 -1.13 -8.54
C ARG A 58 2.69 0.14 -7.87
N PHE A 59 3.41 0.66 -6.87
CA PHE A 59 3.06 1.92 -6.21
C PHE A 59 3.06 3.08 -7.20
N LEU A 60 4.09 3.20 -8.04
CA LEU A 60 4.14 4.24 -9.07
C LEU A 60 2.94 4.18 -10.04
N ARG A 61 2.50 2.98 -10.43
CA ARG A 61 1.29 2.82 -11.26
C ARG A 61 0.03 3.28 -10.53
N ILE A 62 -0.11 2.92 -9.25
CA ILE A 62 -1.26 3.33 -8.43
C ILE A 62 -1.28 4.85 -8.24
N GLU A 63 -0.13 5.48 -7.97
CA GLU A 63 -0.03 6.93 -7.84
C GLU A 63 -0.46 7.66 -9.12
N GLN A 64 -0.05 7.13 -10.28
CA GLN A 64 -0.49 7.67 -11.57
C GLN A 64 -2.01 7.53 -11.76
N GLU A 65 -2.60 6.38 -11.41
CA GLU A 65 -4.05 6.16 -11.48
C GLU A 65 -4.81 7.10 -10.55
N ILE A 66 -4.35 7.26 -9.31
CA ILE A 66 -4.90 8.22 -8.35
C ILE A 66 -4.85 9.64 -8.94
N GLY A 67 -3.74 10.02 -9.57
CA GLY A 67 -3.61 11.31 -10.25
C GLY A 67 -4.65 11.52 -11.35
N ARG A 68 -4.91 10.50 -12.17
CA ARG A 68 -5.97 10.57 -13.22
C ARG A 68 -7.36 10.69 -12.61
N ILE A 69 -7.65 9.91 -11.57
CA ILE A 69 -8.93 9.96 -10.86
C ILE A 69 -9.17 11.35 -10.28
N TRP A 70 -8.16 11.99 -9.69
CA TRP A 70 -8.29 13.35 -9.18
C TRP A 70 -8.64 14.37 -10.26
N GLN A 71 -8.04 14.26 -11.45
CA GLN A 71 -8.38 15.12 -12.59
C GLN A 71 -9.82 14.89 -13.07
N GLU A 72 -10.31 13.65 -13.06
CA GLU A 72 -11.71 13.34 -13.38
C GLU A 72 -12.68 13.90 -12.33
N ILE A 73 -12.35 13.78 -11.04
CA ILE A 73 -13.13 14.37 -9.95
C ILE A 73 -13.22 15.89 -10.09
N GLU A 74 -12.11 16.55 -10.43
CA GLU A 74 -12.09 17.99 -10.65
C GLU A 74 -13.02 18.41 -11.79
N LYS A 75 -12.95 17.73 -12.94
CA LYS A 75 -13.86 17.96 -14.08
C LYS A 75 -15.31 17.72 -13.71
N LEU A 76 -15.63 16.62 -13.02
CA LEU A 76 -16.98 16.33 -12.55
C LEU A 76 -17.50 17.41 -11.61
N ARG A 77 -16.63 17.96 -10.76
CA ARG A 77 -16.99 19.06 -9.85
C ARG A 77 -17.29 20.34 -10.62
N GLU A 78 -16.52 20.66 -11.65
CA GLU A 78 -16.80 21.79 -12.55
C GLU A 78 -18.13 21.61 -13.29
N ASP A 79 -18.37 20.44 -13.87
CA ASP A 79 -19.62 20.13 -14.59
C ASP A 79 -20.84 20.20 -13.66
N MET A 80 -20.70 19.70 -12.42
CA MET A 80 -21.76 19.79 -11.41
C MET A 80 -22.06 21.24 -11.01
N ASN A 81 -21.02 22.10 -10.92
CA ASN A 81 -21.22 23.52 -10.63
C ASN A 81 -21.96 24.21 -11.78
N ARG A 82 -21.57 23.93 -13.04
CA ARG A 82 -22.26 24.46 -14.23
C ARG A 82 -23.72 24.03 -14.27
N LEU A 83 -23.99 22.74 -14.05
CA LEU A 83 -25.36 22.21 -14.00
C LEU A 83 -26.18 22.93 -12.91
N ARG A 84 -25.60 23.16 -11.73
CA ARG A 84 -26.27 23.89 -10.65
C ARG A 84 -26.64 25.31 -11.07
N GLU A 85 -25.73 26.03 -11.73
CA GLU A 85 -25.99 27.38 -12.24
C GLU A 85 -27.10 27.39 -13.29
N ASP A 86 -27.08 26.45 -14.23
CA ASP A 86 -28.09 26.33 -15.28
C ASP A 86 -29.46 25.99 -14.69
N MET A 87 -29.51 25.11 -13.68
CA MET A 87 -30.75 24.81 -12.95
C MET A 87 -31.26 26.05 -12.20
N MET A 88 -30.41 26.81 -11.53
CA MET A 88 -30.83 28.05 -10.85
C MET A 88 -31.46 29.04 -11.84
N LYS A 89 -30.83 29.28 -12.99
CA LYS A 89 -31.40 30.12 -14.06
C LYS A 89 -32.74 29.58 -14.57
N GLY A 90 -32.84 28.26 -14.74
CA GLY A 90 -34.09 27.59 -15.12
C GLY A 90 -35.21 27.80 -14.10
N PHE A 91 -34.91 27.62 -12.81
CA PHE A 91 -35.87 27.86 -11.73
C PHE A 91 -36.28 29.33 -11.63
N GLU A 92 -35.37 30.28 -11.81
CA GLU A 92 -35.70 31.71 -11.87
C GLU A 92 -36.66 32.03 -13.04
N ALA A 93 -36.47 31.41 -14.20
CA ALA A 93 -37.38 31.57 -15.33
C ALA A 93 -38.77 31.01 -15.02
N VAL A 94 -38.85 29.82 -14.42
CA VAL A 94 -40.11 29.22 -13.99
C VAL A 94 -40.80 30.07 -12.93
N ASN A 95 -40.07 30.53 -11.91
CA ASN A 95 -40.62 31.40 -10.87
C ASN A 95 -41.19 32.68 -11.46
N ARG A 96 -40.50 33.32 -12.42
CA ARG A 96 -41.03 34.51 -13.12
C ARG A 96 -42.35 34.22 -13.83
N GLN A 97 -42.48 33.07 -14.50
CA GLN A 97 -43.73 32.68 -15.16
C GLN A 97 -44.84 32.43 -14.14
N ILE A 98 -44.54 31.73 -13.04
CA ILE A 98 -45.51 31.48 -11.96
C ILE A 98 -45.96 32.80 -11.33
N SER A 99 -45.03 33.72 -11.02
CA SER A 99 -45.37 35.04 -10.49
C SER A 99 -46.25 35.85 -11.44
N ALA A 100 -45.97 35.82 -12.75
CA ALA A 100 -46.81 36.50 -13.75
C ALA A 100 -48.23 35.90 -13.82
N LEU A 101 -48.36 34.58 -13.71
CA LEU A 101 -49.65 33.91 -13.62
C LEU A 101 -50.36 34.25 -12.30
N GLY A 102 -49.68 34.20 -11.15
CA GLY A 102 -50.24 34.56 -9.85
C GLY A 102 -50.76 36.00 -9.80
N ALA A 103 -50.01 36.94 -10.41
CA ALA A 103 -50.45 38.33 -10.56
C ALA A 103 -51.68 38.46 -11.46
N ARG A 104 -51.71 37.74 -12.59
CA ARG A 104 -52.87 37.75 -13.52
C ARG A 104 -54.14 37.22 -12.86
N TRP A 105 -54.04 36.22 -11.99
CA TRP A 105 -55.19 35.57 -11.36
C TRP A 105 -55.56 36.15 -9.98
N GLY A 106 -54.87 37.21 -9.51
CA GLY A 106 -55.18 37.86 -8.23
C GLY A 106 -54.83 37.02 -6.98
N LEU A 107 -54.16 35.89 -7.14
CA LEU A 107 -53.77 34.99 -6.06
C LEU A 107 -52.81 35.65 -5.05
N MET A 108 -51.96 36.56 -5.52
CA MET A 108 -51.04 37.33 -4.65
C MET A 108 -51.70 38.54 -3.98
N SER A 109 -52.94 38.87 -4.36
CA SER A 109 -53.72 39.95 -3.76
C SER A 109 -54.75 39.45 -2.74
N GLU A 110 -55.24 38.21 -2.85
CA GLU A 110 -56.22 37.67 -1.89
C GLU A 110 -55.62 37.48 -0.47
N GLU A 111 -54.32 37.20 -0.34
CA GLU A 111 -53.65 37.20 0.97
C GLU A 111 -53.53 38.59 1.61
N ALA A 112 -53.49 39.66 0.80
CA ALA A 112 -53.43 41.04 1.30
C ALA A 112 -54.82 41.62 1.70
N PHE A 113 -55.91 40.94 1.35
CA PHE A 113 -57.29 41.33 1.67
C PHE A 113 -57.97 40.42 2.70
N ARG A 114 -57.26 39.40 3.23
CA ARG A 114 -57.70 38.58 4.37
C ARG A 114 -56.98 39.01 5.66
N GLU A 115 -57.14 40.27 6.04
CA GLU A 115 -57.10 40.78 7.42
C GLU A 115 -58.43 41.49 7.69
#